data_AF-A0A958DVU9-F1
#
_entry.id   AF-A0A958DVU9-F1
#
_cell.length_a   1.000
_cell.length_b   1.000
_cell.length_c   1.000
_cell.angle_alpha   90.00
_cell.angle_beta   90.00
_cell.angle_gamma   90.00
#
_symmetry.space_group_name_H-M   'P 1'
#
loop_
_entity.id
_entity.type
_entity.pdbx_description
1 polymer ?
#
loop_
_entity_poly.entity_id
_entity_poly.type
_entity_poly.pdbx_seq_one_letter_code
_entity_poly.pdbx_strand_id
1 'polypeptide(L)'
;IGRKLAEKLDVGLGDKVVAMASALSGAIGSDVFRVVGIYETFSSEFDKSHAYVYLPNLQQMLEFESQISEFAVILGNLERQNEVQAALVQELGSGYEVLTYKQLLPLLVMQVDVYKETIFIFYAIIGIAMMFGIINTMLMSVFERIHEFGVLMAVGMKNRRLFVMILLEAFLLGISGTVIGAVIGYLIYLPLADS
;
A
#
# COMPACT_ATOMS: atom_id res chain seq x y z
N ILE A 1 -5.50 -11.81 -23.12
CA ILE A 1 -6.77 -11.11 -22.75
C ILE A 1 -7.08 -11.40 -21.28
N GLY A 2 -7.84 -10.55 -20.58
CA GLY A 2 -8.25 -10.85 -19.21
C GLY A 2 -9.24 -12.02 -19.14
N ARG A 3 -9.28 -12.74 -18.02
CA ARG A 3 -10.14 -13.94 -17.85
C ARG A 3 -11.62 -13.61 -18.04
N LYS A 4 -12.09 -12.50 -17.48
CA LYS A 4 -13.49 -12.09 -17.59
C LYS A 4 -13.87 -11.66 -19.01
N LEU A 5 -12.94 -11.08 -19.77
CA LEU A 5 -13.14 -10.82 -21.18
C LEU A 5 -13.21 -12.12 -22.01
N ALA A 6 -12.34 -13.09 -21.72
CA ALA A 6 -12.35 -14.40 -22.37
C ALA A 6 -13.68 -15.15 -22.14
N GLU A 7 -14.17 -15.19 -20.89
CA GLU A 7 -15.47 -15.75 -20.53
C GLU A 7 -16.62 -15.05 -21.28
N LYS A 8 -16.58 -13.71 -21.38
CA LYS A 8 -17.62 -12.92 -22.07
C LYS A 8 -17.65 -13.16 -23.57
N LEU A 9 -16.49 -13.40 -24.17
CA LEU A 9 -16.34 -13.68 -25.60
C LEU A 9 -16.49 -15.17 -25.95
N ASP A 10 -16.60 -16.04 -24.94
CA ASP A 10 -16.63 -17.51 -25.07
C ASP A 10 -15.43 -18.05 -25.87
N VAL A 11 -14.22 -17.60 -25.50
CA VAL A 11 -12.96 -17.96 -26.17
C VAL A 11 -11.91 -18.49 -25.19
N GLY A 12 -11.13 -19.48 -25.65
CA GLY A 12 -10.02 -20.10 -24.94
C GLY A 12 -8.64 -19.80 -25.56
N LEU A 13 -7.62 -20.47 -25.02
CA LEU A 13 -6.27 -20.41 -25.58
C LEU A 13 -6.24 -21.02 -26.99
N GLY A 14 -5.71 -20.27 -27.95
CA GLY A 14 -5.57 -20.67 -29.33
C GLY A 14 -6.72 -20.24 -30.25
N ASP A 15 -7.81 -19.71 -29.70
CA ASP A 15 -8.93 -19.18 -30.47
C ASP A 15 -8.58 -17.83 -31.11
N LYS A 16 -9.36 -17.46 -32.12
CA LYS A 16 -9.18 -16.22 -32.88
C LYS A 16 -10.22 -15.19 -32.45
N VAL A 17 -9.77 -13.97 -32.22
CA VAL A 17 -10.61 -12.81 -31.90
C VAL A 17 -10.32 -11.68 -32.88
N VAL A 18 -11.36 -10.95 -33.26
CA VAL A 18 -11.21 -9.75 -34.09
C VAL A 18 -11.04 -8.55 -33.16
N ALA A 19 -9.95 -7.81 -33.32
CA ALA A 19 -9.76 -6.54 -32.62
C ALA A 19 -9.98 -5.40 -33.62
N MET A 20 -10.72 -4.38 -33.18
CA MET A 20 -10.98 -3.18 -33.96
C MET A 20 -10.57 -1.97 -33.12
N ALA A 21 -9.84 -1.04 -33.71
CA ALA A 21 -9.46 0.20 -33.07
C ALA A 21 -9.31 1.31 -34.10
N SER A 22 -9.53 2.55 -33.66
CA SER A 22 -9.42 3.72 -34.52
C SER A 22 -7.98 4.26 -34.51
N ALA A 23 -7.42 4.47 -35.68
CA ALA A 23 -6.17 5.19 -35.87
C ALA A 23 -6.36 6.70 -35.60
N LEU A 24 -5.26 7.42 -35.39
CA LEU A 24 -5.23 8.89 -35.27
C LEU A 24 -5.80 9.60 -36.51
N SER A 25 -5.71 8.95 -37.67
CA SER A 25 -6.29 9.42 -38.94
C SER A 25 -7.83 9.31 -38.97
N GLY A 26 -8.45 8.65 -37.98
CA GLY A 26 -9.86 8.32 -37.95
C GLY A 26 -10.22 7.04 -38.73
N ALA A 27 -9.25 6.41 -39.40
CA ALA A 27 -9.44 5.10 -40.02
C ALA A 27 -9.68 4.02 -38.96
N ILE A 28 -10.54 3.05 -39.26
CA ILE A 28 -10.77 1.90 -38.38
C ILE A 28 -9.85 0.77 -38.84
N GLY A 29 -8.84 0.48 -38.02
CA GLY A 29 -7.99 -0.69 -38.16
C GLY A 29 -8.70 -1.92 -37.59
N SER A 30 -8.66 -3.03 -38.32
CA SER A 30 -9.26 -4.29 -37.90
C SER A 30 -8.35 -5.44 -38.29
N ASP A 31 -8.01 -6.30 -37.33
CA ASP A 31 -7.18 -7.48 -37.58
C ASP A 31 -7.59 -8.66 -36.68
N VAL A 32 -7.19 -9.87 -37.08
CA VAL A 32 -7.49 -11.12 -36.38
C VAL A 32 -6.30 -11.54 -35.52
N PHE A 33 -6.52 -11.59 -34.22
CA PHE A 33 -5.51 -12.00 -33.25
C PHE A 33 -5.81 -13.38 -32.69
N ARG A 34 -4.74 -14.12 -32.38
CA ARG A 34 -4.84 -15.40 -31.67
C ARG A 34 -4.65 -15.19 -30.18
N VAL A 35 -5.52 -15.78 -29.36
CA VAL A 35 -5.39 -15.76 -27.90
C VAL A 35 -4.23 -16.68 -27.50
N VAL A 36 -3.12 -16.11 -27.05
CA VAL A 36 -1.94 -16.86 -26.57
C VAL A 36 -1.83 -16.93 -25.05
N GLY A 37 -2.61 -16.11 -24.35
CA GLY A 37 -2.57 -16.02 -22.89
C GLY A 37 -3.84 -15.40 -22.32
N ILE A 38 -4.28 -15.95 -21.19
CA ILE A 38 -5.38 -15.42 -20.38
C ILE A 38 -4.80 -15.06 -19.01
N TYR A 39 -4.90 -13.79 -18.63
CA TYR A 39 -4.42 -13.31 -17.34
C TYR A 39 -5.60 -13.04 -16.39
N GLU A 40 -5.30 -13.04 -15.10
CA GLU A 40 -6.23 -12.67 -14.04
C GLU A 40 -5.54 -11.67 -13.11
N THR A 41 -6.21 -10.55 -12.84
CA THR A 41 -5.74 -9.54 -11.88
C THR A 41 -6.68 -9.47 -10.68
N PHE A 42 -6.28 -8.74 -9.64
CA PHE A 42 -7.17 -8.45 -8.51
C PHE A 42 -8.36 -7.54 -8.89
N SER A 43 -8.33 -6.92 -10.08
CA SER A 43 -9.40 -6.04 -10.57
C SER A 43 -10.23 -6.75 -11.65
N SER A 44 -11.40 -7.24 -11.24
CA SER A 44 -12.37 -7.86 -12.17
C SER A 44 -12.80 -6.92 -13.30
N GLU A 45 -12.92 -5.61 -13.05
CA GLU A 45 -13.25 -4.62 -14.08
C GLU A 45 -12.12 -4.44 -15.10
N PHE A 46 -10.86 -4.52 -14.67
CA PHE A 46 -9.72 -4.49 -15.57
C PHE A 46 -9.71 -5.73 -16.49
N ASP A 47 -9.93 -6.91 -15.91
CA ASP A 47 -9.94 -8.18 -16.65
C ASP A 47 -11.09 -8.30 -17.65
N LYS A 48 -12.18 -7.55 -17.46
CA LYS A 48 -13.33 -7.50 -18.38
C LYS A 48 -13.10 -6.64 -19.62
N SER A 49 -12.16 -5.69 -19.56
CA SER A 49 -12.09 -4.59 -20.52
C SER A 49 -10.73 -4.42 -21.21
N HIS A 50 -9.69 -5.15 -20.76
CA HIS A 50 -8.33 -4.98 -21.27
C HIS A 50 -7.80 -6.22 -22.00
N ALA A 51 -6.94 -5.95 -22.99
CA ALA A 51 -6.21 -6.94 -23.76
C ALA A 51 -4.80 -6.41 -24.05
N TYR A 52 -3.84 -7.32 -24.10
CA TYR A 52 -2.47 -7.02 -24.52
C TYR A 52 -2.21 -7.65 -25.88
N VAL A 53 -1.51 -6.89 -26.72
CA VAL A 53 -1.20 -7.27 -28.11
C VAL A 53 0.27 -6.94 -28.36
N TYR A 54 0.90 -7.65 -29.28
CA TYR A 54 2.26 -7.33 -29.68
C TYR A 54 2.30 -5.98 -30.41
N LEU A 55 3.16 -5.07 -29.96
CA LEU A 55 3.18 -3.68 -30.42
C LEU A 55 3.35 -3.54 -31.96
N PRO A 56 4.28 -4.26 -32.62
CA PRO A 56 4.39 -4.20 -34.08
C PRO A 56 3.10 -4.53 -34.84
N ASN A 57 2.32 -5.51 -34.36
CA ASN A 57 1.06 -5.87 -35.01
C ASN A 57 0.02 -4.76 -34.84
N LEU A 58 -0.03 -4.13 -33.67
CA LEU A 58 -0.94 -3.02 -33.41
C LEU A 58 -0.57 -1.78 -34.25
N GLN A 59 0.73 -1.50 -34.38
CA GLN A 59 1.25 -0.41 -35.20
C GLN A 59 0.90 -0.62 -36.68
N GLN A 60 1.05 -1.85 -37.19
CA GLN A 60 0.64 -2.20 -38.55
C GLN A 60 -0.87 -2.06 -38.75
N MET A 61 -1.68 -2.54 -37.79
CA MET A 61 -3.14 -2.46 -37.85
C MET A 61 -3.66 -1.01 -37.86
N LEU A 62 -2.99 -0.11 -37.14
CA LEU A 62 -3.38 1.28 -36.98
C LEU A 62 -2.65 2.25 -37.93
N GLU A 63 -1.80 1.74 -38.82
CA GLU A 63 -0.93 2.56 -39.69
C GLU A 63 -0.05 3.55 -38.88
N PHE A 64 0.34 3.16 -37.66
CA PHE A 64 1.27 3.93 -36.83
C PHE A 64 2.70 3.60 -37.25
N GLU A 65 3.25 4.40 -38.17
CA GLU A 65 4.63 4.26 -38.63
C GLU A 65 5.64 4.58 -37.50
N SER A 66 5.97 3.56 -36.68
CA SER A 66 6.93 3.62 -35.56
C SER A 66 6.59 4.62 -34.44
N GLN A 67 5.37 5.16 -34.41
CA GLN A 67 4.93 6.06 -33.34
C GLN A 67 4.56 5.28 -32.08
N ILE A 68 4.88 5.86 -30.91
CA ILE A 68 4.57 5.32 -29.58
C ILE A 68 3.79 6.39 -28.84
N SER A 69 2.64 6.00 -28.27
CA SER A 69 1.79 6.93 -27.51
C SER A 69 2.42 7.35 -26.18
N GLU A 70 2.99 6.38 -25.44
CA GLU A 70 3.45 6.58 -24.07
C GLU A 70 4.67 5.70 -23.75
N PHE A 71 5.57 6.21 -22.91
CA PHE A 71 6.68 5.45 -22.35
C PHE A 71 6.47 5.29 -20.84
N ALA A 72 6.48 4.04 -20.37
CA ALA A 72 6.44 3.74 -18.94
C ALA A 72 7.86 3.61 -18.38
N VAL A 73 8.22 4.47 -17.43
CA VAL A 73 9.50 4.41 -16.71
C VAL A 73 9.26 3.85 -15.32
N ILE A 74 9.89 2.71 -15.02
CA ILE A 74 9.79 2.07 -13.70
C ILE A 74 11.03 2.46 -12.89
N LEU A 75 10.82 3.02 -11.71
CA LEU A 75 11.89 3.41 -10.80
C LEU A 75 12.14 2.33 -9.75
N GLY A 76 13.41 1.97 -9.53
CA GLY A 76 13.79 1.07 -8.45
C GLY A 76 13.64 1.68 -7.05
N ASN A 77 13.57 3.01 -6.95
CA ASN A 77 13.28 3.73 -5.72
C ASN A 77 12.22 4.82 -5.99
N LEU A 78 11.03 4.64 -5.39
CA LEU A 78 9.89 5.54 -5.55
C LEU A 78 10.10 6.90 -4.88
N GLU A 79 10.98 7.01 -3.88
CA GLU A 79 11.25 8.29 -3.18
C GLU A 79 11.91 9.32 -4.11
N ARG A 80 12.64 8.85 -5.11
CA ARG A 80 13.29 9.70 -6.12
C ARG A 80 12.38 10.10 -7.27
N GLN A 81 11.10 9.71 -7.24
CA GLN A 81 10.18 9.96 -8.34
C GLN A 81 10.09 11.43 -8.75
N ASN A 82 9.97 12.34 -7.78
CA ASN A 82 9.84 13.77 -8.08
C ASN A 82 11.14 14.35 -8.65
N GLU A 83 12.30 13.88 -8.17
CA GLU A 83 13.62 14.25 -8.69
C GLU A 83 13.78 13.79 -10.15
N VAL A 84 13.47 12.52 -10.43
CA VAL A 84 13.58 11.94 -11.77
C VAL A 84 12.57 12.58 -12.73
N GLN A 85 11.34 12.85 -12.28
CA GLN A 85 10.35 13.57 -13.07
C GLN A 85 10.88 14.95 -13.48
N ALA A 86 11.39 15.73 -12.53
CA ALA A 86 11.91 17.06 -12.80
C ALA A 86 13.08 17.03 -13.80
N ALA A 87 14.00 16.06 -13.65
CA ALA A 87 15.10 15.87 -14.59
C ALA A 87 14.62 15.51 -16.00
N LEU A 88 13.62 14.62 -16.13
CA LEU A 88 13.05 14.24 -17.42
C LEU A 88 12.31 15.40 -18.09
N VAL A 89 11.55 16.19 -17.33
CA VAL A 89 10.88 17.39 -17.85
C VAL A 89 11.91 18.40 -18.38
N GLN A 90 13.02 18.56 -17.66
CA GLN A 90 14.09 19.47 -18.08
C GLN A 90 14.79 18.99 -19.37
N GLU A 91 15.07 17.70 -19.50
CA GLU A 91 15.79 17.14 -20.65
C GLU A 91 14.91 17.03 -21.90
N LEU A 92 13.64 16.63 -21.75
CA LEU A 92 12.70 16.41 -22.87
C LEU A 92 12.02 17.70 -23.36
N GLY A 93 12.03 18.76 -22.54
CA GLY A 93 11.41 20.04 -22.87
C GLY A 93 9.88 19.97 -22.98
N SER A 94 9.28 20.93 -23.69
CA SER A 94 7.82 21.11 -23.77
C SER A 94 7.12 20.21 -24.79
N GLY A 95 7.85 19.35 -25.50
CA GLY A 95 7.28 18.44 -26.50
C GLY A 95 6.66 17.18 -25.90
N TYR A 96 6.92 16.89 -24.63
CA TYR A 96 6.49 15.69 -23.94
C TYR A 96 5.85 16.03 -22.59
N GLU A 97 4.81 15.28 -22.24
CA GLU A 97 4.20 15.35 -20.92
C GLU A 97 4.75 14.23 -20.04
N VAL A 98 5.43 14.59 -18.95
CA VAL A 98 6.01 13.61 -18.01
C VAL A 98 5.10 13.53 -16.78
N LEU A 99 4.24 12.51 -16.76
CA LEU A 99 3.29 12.29 -15.68
C LEU A 99 3.75 11.15 -14.77
N THR A 100 3.55 11.34 -13.46
CA THR A 100 3.75 10.29 -12.47
C THR A 100 2.49 9.47 -12.26
N TYR A 101 2.62 8.27 -11.67
CA TYR A 101 1.46 7.46 -11.29
C TYR A 101 0.47 8.23 -10.40
N LYS A 102 0.96 9.18 -9.59
CA LYS A 102 0.11 10.01 -8.73
C LYS A 102 -0.76 10.99 -9.52
N GLN A 103 -0.24 11.50 -10.63
CA GLN A 103 -0.95 12.41 -11.52
C GLN A 103 -1.86 11.67 -12.48
N LEU A 104 -1.45 10.48 -12.95
CA LEU A 104 -2.26 9.61 -13.81
C LEU A 104 -3.47 9.02 -13.06
N LEU A 105 -3.28 8.66 -11.79
CA LEU A 105 -4.28 7.96 -10.99
C LEU A 105 -4.56 8.69 -9.67
N PRO A 106 -5.02 9.96 -9.71
CA PRO A 106 -5.17 10.79 -8.51
C PRO A 106 -6.23 10.23 -7.55
N LEU A 107 -7.27 9.61 -8.08
CA LEU A 107 -8.30 8.94 -7.27
C LEU A 107 -7.75 7.74 -6.49
N LEU A 108 -6.79 7.00 -7.04
CA LEU A 108 -6.16 5.90 -6.33
C LEU A 108 -5.26 6.40 -5.21
N VAL A 109 -4.46 7.45 -5.47
CA VAL A 109 -3.62 8.07 -4.44
C VAL A 109 -4.46 8.62 -3.30
N MET A 110 -5.54 9.33 -3.62
CA MET A 110 -6.47 9.86 -2.63
C MET A 110 -7.06 8.74 -1.75
N GLN A 111 -7.46 7.60 -2.35
CA GLN A 111 -7.93 6.45 -1.58
C GLN A 111 -6.86 5.88 -0.65
N VAL A 112 -5.62 5.75 -1.14
CA VAL A 112 -4.49 5.28 -0.32
C VAL A 112 -4.23 6.23 0.84
N ASP A 113 -4.27 7.55 0.61
CA ASP A 113 -4.02 8.54 1.65
C ASP A 113 -5.16 8.54 2.69
N VAL A 114 -6.42 8.50 2.26
CA VAL A 114 -7.57 8.36 3.19
C VAL A 114 -7.47 7.07 4.01
N TYR A 115 -7.02 5.97 3.39
CA TYR A 115 -6.84 4.69 4.08
C TYR A 115 -5.75 4.77 5.14
N LYS A 116 -4.61 5.43 4.84
CA LYS A 116 -3.53 5.68 5.81
C LYS A 116 -4.01 6.51 7.00
N GLU A 117 -4.73 7.60 6.74
CA GLU A 117 -5.30 8.46 7.78
C GLU A 117 -6.31 7.69 8.64
N THR A 118 -7.14 6.86 8.02
CA THR A 118 -8.10 6.01 8.73
C THR A 118 -7.40 5.02 9.65
N ILE A 119 -6.36 4.31 9.16
CA ILE A 119 -5.54 3.41 9.97
C ILE A 119 -4.89 4.16 11.14
N PHE A 120 -4.38 5.37 10.89
CA PHE A 120 -3.78 6.19 11.93
C PHE A 120 -4.77 6.50 13.07
N ILE A 121 -6.02 6.85 12.73
CA ILE A 121 -7.09 7.05 13.71
C ILE A 121 -7.35 5.77 14.51
N PHE A 122 -7.41 4.60 13.87
CA PHE A 122 -7.57 3.33 14.58
C PHE A 122 -6.42 3.04 15.55
N TYR A 123 -5.16 3.28 15.14
CA TYR A 123 -4.02 3.14 16.03
C TYR A 123 -4.08 4.11 17.22
N ALA A 124 -4.56 5.34 17.02
CA ALA A 124 -4.76 6.28 18.11
C ALA A 124 -5.81 5.77 19.11
N ILE A 125 -6.95 5.27 18.63
CA ILE A 125 -8.01 4.72 19.48
C ILE A 125 -7.51 3.51 20.28
N ILE A 126 -6.84 2.57 19.61
CA ILE A 126 -6.27 1.38 20.27
C ILE A 126 -5.19 1.80 21.27
N GLY A 127 -4.34 2.75 20.93
CA GLY A 127 -3.32 3.31 21.81
C GLY A 127 -3.92 3.90 23.09
N ILE A 128 -4.99 4.68 22.97
CA ILE A 128 -5.71 5.26 24.11
C ILE A 128 -6.35 4.15 24.97
N ALA A 129 -7.02 3.18 24.34
CA ALA A 129 -7.64 2.05 25.06
C ALA A 129 -6.60 1.23 25.84
N MET A 130 -5.43 0.96 25.25
CA MET A 130 -4.32 0.29 25.93
C MET A 130 -3.78 1.12 27.10
N MET A 131 -3.66 2.44 26.93
CA MET A 131 -3.22 3.34 28.00
C MET A 131 -4.16 3.26 29.21
N PHE A 132 -5.49 3.25 29.00
CA PHE A 132 -6.45 3.03 30.09
C PHE A 132 -6.26 1.68 30.79
N GLY A 133 -6.01 0.61 30.04
CA GLY A 133 -5.72 -0.71 30.60
C GLY A 133 -4.48 -0.72 31.51
N ILE A 134 -3.40 -0.07 31.06
CA ILE A 134 -2.17 0.07 31.86
C ILE A 134 -2.45 0.90 33.11
N ILE A 135 -3.11 2.05 32.98
CA ILE A 135 -3.44 2.92 34.13
C ILE A 135 -4.26 2.15 35.17
N ASN A 136 -5.29 1.41 34.76
CA ASN A 136 -6.11 0.63 35.67
C ASN A 136 -5.31 -0.44 36.43
N THR A 137 -4.41 -1.13 35.72
CA THR A 137 -3.53 -2.14 36.33
C THR A 137 -2.56 -1.50 37.33
N MET A 138 -1.98 -0.36 36.98
CA MET A 138 -1.05 0.36 37.87
C MET A 138 -1.74 0.93 39.09
N LEU A 139 -2.95 1.49 38.93
CA LEU A 139 -3.76 1.94 40.05
C LEU A 139 -4.05 0.79 41.01
N MET A 140 -4.42 -0.40 40.50
CA MET A 140 -4.64 -1.58 41.33
C MET A 140 -3.38 -1.97 42.11
N SER A 141 -2.22 -2.09 41.44
CA SER A 141 -0.93 -2.43 42.10
C SER A 141 -0.59 -1.43 43.22
N VAL A 142 -0.82 -0.13 42.97
CA VAL A 142 -0.56 0.92 43.96
C VAL A 142 -1.53 0.84 45.13
N PHE A 143 -2.82 0.58 44.89
CA PHE A 143 -3.82 0.47 45.96
C PHE A 143 -3.55 -0.71 46.89
N GLU A 144 -3.13 -1.87 46.35
CA GLU A 144 -2.76 -3.03 47.17
C GLU A 144 -1.58 -2.72 48.11
N ARG A 145 -0.62 -1.91 47.66
CA ARG A 145 0.61 -1.58 48.40
C ARG A 145 0.55 -0.27 49.17
N ILE A 146 -0.62 0.38 49.25
CA ILE A 146 -0.74 1.73 49.78
C ILE A 146 -0.30 1.83 51.25
N HIS A 147 -0.57 0.79 52.04
CA HIS A 147 -0.18 0.73 53.45
C HIS A 147 1.35 0.60 53.60
N GLU A 148 1.99 -0.21 52.76
CA GLU A 148 3.45 -0.37 52.73
C GLU A 148 4.15 0.94 52.40
N PHE A 149 3.64 1.67 51.39
CA PHE A 149 4.13 3.00 51.03
C PHE A 149 3.97 4.01 52.18
N GLY A 150 2.88 3.93 52.94
CA GLY A 150 2.65 4.73 54.15
C GLY A 150 3.71 4.50 55.23
N VAL A 151 4.08 3.23 55.47
CA VAL A 151 5.15 2.88 56.43
C VAL A 151 6.52 3.37 55.95
N LEU A 152 6.84 3.21 54.67
CA LEU A 152 8.10 3.70 54.09
C LEU A 152 8.24 5.22 54.23
N MET A 153 7.16 5.97 54.02
CA MET A 153 7.16 7.42 54.22
C MET A 153 7.34 7.78 55.71
N ALA A 154 6.72 7.03 56.63
CA ALA A 154 6.88 7.25 58.07
C ALA A 154 8.31 7.01 58.58
N VAL A 155 9.06 6.09 57.94
CA VAL A 155 10.49 5.84 58.22
C VAL A 155 11.41 6.86 57.53
N GLY A 156 10.85 7.82 56.77
CA GLY A 156 11.58 8.97 56.21
C GLY A 156 11.82 8.91 54.70
N MET A 157 11.17 8.00 53.96
CA MET A 157 11.23 8.02 52.49
C MET A 157 10.56 9.27 51.93
N LYS A 158 11.29 10.03 51.10
CA LYS A 158 10.75 11.21 50.41
C LYS A 158 9.76 10.81 49.31
N ASN A 159 8.65 11.55 49.19
CA ASN A 159 7.60 11.33 48.17
C ASN A 159 8.14 11.23 46.73
N ARG A 160 9.18 12.02 46.39
CA ARG A 160 9.83 11.95 45.07
C ARG A 160 10.46 10.59 44.78
N ARG A 161 11.04 9.93 45.79
CA ARG A 161 11.68 8.63 45.65
C ARG A 161 10.64 7.52 45.44
N LEU A 162 9.50 7.63 46.14
CA LEU A 162 8.35 6.75 45.93
C LEU A 162 7.78 6.91 44.52
N PHE A 163 7.58 8.14 44.05
CA PHE A 163 7.08 8.40 42.69
C PHE A 163 8.01 7.83 41.60
N VAL A 164 9.33 8.03 41.73
CA VAL A 164 10.30 7.46 40.79
C VAL A 164 10.29 5.92 40.81
N MET A 165 10.11 5.30 41.98
CA MET A 165 10.00 3.85 42.08
C MET A 165 8.78 3.32 41.30
N ILE A 166 7.61 3.95 41.48
CA ILE A 166 6.38 3.57 40.74
C ILE A 166 6.55 3.81 39.23
N LEU A 167 7.19 4.91 38.82
CA LEU A 167 7.51 5.15 37.41
C LEU A 167 8.46 4.09 36.83
N LEU A 168 9.45 3.65 37.60
CA LEU A 168 10.35 2.58 37.17
C LEU A 168 9.61 1.25 37.03
N GLU A 169 8.69 0.93 37.93
CA GLU A 169 7.82 -0.25 37.80
C GLU A 169 6.97 -0.17 36.53
N ALA A 170 6.37 1.00 36.25
CA ALA A 170 5.60 1.25 35.03
C ALA A 170 6.44 1.05 33.77
N PHE A 171 7.66 1.59 33.79
CA PHE A 171 8.59 1.54 32.68
C PHE A 171 9.07 0.12 32.41
N LEU A 172 9.39 -0.65 33.45
CA LEU A 172 9.78 -2.06 33.32
C LEU A 172 8.63 -2.92 32.77
N LEU A 173 7.40 -2.69 33.23
CA LEU A 173 6.21 -3.33 32.67
C LEU A 173 6.04 -2.98 31.19
N GLY A 174 6.19 -1.71 30.82
CA GLY A 174 6.12 -1.25 29.44
C GLY A 174 7.18 -1.89 28.53
N ILE A 175 8.43 -1.97 28.98
CA ILE A 175 9.52 -2.64 28.25
C ILE A 175 9.21 -4.13 28.08
N SER A 176 8.82 -4.83 29.16
CA SER A 176 8.54 -6.25 29.10
C SER A 176 7.38 -6.56 28.14
N GLY A 177 6.31 -5.76 28.20
CA GLY A 177 5.18 -5.84 27.26
C GLY A 177 5.59 -5.55 25.81
N THR A 178 6.47 -4.55 25.59
CA THR A 178 6.97 -4.24 24.25
C THR A 178 7.81 -5.37 23.67
N VAL A 179 8.71 -5.96 24.46
CA VAL A 179 9.54 -7.08 24.02
C VAL A 179 8.67 -8.30 23.70
N ILE A 180 7.77 -8.68 24.60
CA ILE A 180 6.87 -9.83 24.39
C ILE A 180 5.95 -9.58 23.19
N GLY A 181 5.37 -8.38 23.11
CA GLY A 181 4.49 -7.98 22.01
C GLY A 181 5.21 -7.97 20.65
N ALA A 182 6.44 -7.48 20.59
CA ALA A 182 7.25 -7.50 19.37
C ALA A 182 7.59 -8.92 18.93
N VAL A 183 7.94 -9.81 19.87
CA VAL A 183 8.21 -11.22 19.56
C VAL A 183 6.96 -11.90 19.01
N ILE A 184 5.81 -11.74 19.67
CA ILE A 184 4.54 -12.32 19.21
C ILE A 184 4.14 -11.73 17.85
N GLY A 185 4.24 -10.41 17.68
CA GLY A 185 3.93 -9.73 16.43
C GLY A 185 4.79 -10.22 15.27
N TYR A 186 6.09 -10.42 15.51
CA TYR A 186 7.01 -10.98 14.52
C TYR A 186 6.66 -12.43 14.16
N LEU A 187 6.32 -13.27 15.15
CA LEU A 187 5.89 -14.65 14.91
C LEU A 187 4.60 -14.74 14.10
N ILE A 188 3.67 -13.80 14.31
CA ILE A 188 2.44 -13.71 13.51
C ILE A 188 2.74 -13.19 12.10
N TYR A 189 3.67 -12.24 11.96
CA TYR A 189 4.05 -11.65 10.68
C TYR A 189 4.69 -12.65 9.71
N LEU A 190 5.57 -13.54 10.21
CA LEU A 190 6.28 -14.52 9.37
C LEU A 190 5.39 -15.32 8.40
N PRO A 191 4.34 -16.04 8.84
CA PRO A 191 3.49 -16.80 7.93
C PRO A 191 2.67 -15.93 6.96
N LEU A 192 2.43 -14.66 7.32
CA LEU A 192 1.72 -13.68 6.47
C LEU A 192 2.63 -13.07 5.40
N ALA A 193 3.95 -13.05 5.63
CA ALA A 193 4.91 -12.51 4.67
C ALA A 193 5.20 -13.50 3.52
N ASP A 194 5.07 -14.80 3.78
CA ASP A 194 5.33 -15.87 2.82
C ASP A 194 4.09 -16.24 1.97
N SER A 195 2.91 -15.63 2.24
CA SER A 195 1.64 -15.85 1.53
C SER A 195 1.30 -14.72 0.56
#